data_AF-A0A1M7FPJ1-F1
#
_entry.id   AF-A0A1M7FPJ1-F1
#
_cell.length_a   1.000
_cell.length_b   1.000
_cell.length_c   1.000
_cell.angle_alpha   90.00
_cell.angle_beta   90.00
_cell.angle_gamma   90.00
#
_symmetry.space_group_name_H-M   'P 1'
#
loop_
_entity.id
_entity.type
_entity.pdbx_description
1 polymer ?
#
loop_
_entity_poly.entity_id
_entity_poly.type
_entity_poly.pdbx_seq_one_letter_code
_entity_poly.pdbx_strand_id
1 'polypeptide(L)'
;MVTLTTEQKAILNGEIDLDPKSKGYASRLANQPGHAVDLFNGYTELMHKERLITNLTLPSILGTSLARSIRTKLEALAPTDIVIADFVHAMGSQPGGNIGDPKAVEMIGILRTIGENGFTSEEADALVALSLLPASRAEVLGLPYMTEEILRDR
;
A
#
# COMPACT_ATOMS: atom_id res chain seq x y z
N MET A 1 25.73 9.17 4.01
CA MET A 1 24.88 10.16 4.71
C MET A 1 23.72 10.47 3.79
N VAL A 2 22.47 10.30 4.25
CA VAL A 2 21.29 10.60 3.43
C VAL A 2 20.83 12.01 3.76
N THR A 3 20.86 12.91 2.77
CA THR A 3 20.38 14.28 2.93
C THR A 3 18.96 14.37 2.38
N LEU A 4 18.01 14.81 3.21
CA LEU A 4 16.62 15.03 2.78
C LEU A 4 16.54 16.17 1.77
N THR A 5 15.68 16.02 0.76
CA THR A 5 15.31 17.13 -0.13
C THR A 5 14.51 18.19 0.65
N THR A 6 14.40 19.40 0.12
CA THR A 6 13.58 20.47 0.72
C THR A 6 12.14 20.02 0.94
N GLU A 7 11.57 19.28 -0.01
CA GLU A 7 10.22 18.73 0.08
C GLU A 7 10.11 17.69 1.21
N GLN A 8 11.07 16.77 1.31
CA GLN A 8 11.10 15.77 2.37
C GLN A 8 11.26 16.40 3.76
N LYS A 9 12.06 17.47 3.89
CA LYS A 9 12.16 18.23 5.15
C LYS A 9 10.83 18.87 5.52
N ALA A 10 10.12 19.48 4.56
CA ALA A 10 8.81 20.05 4.80
C ALA A 10 7.78 18.99 5.24
N ILE A 11 7.77 17.82 4.60
CA ILE A 11 6.93 16.68 4.98
C ILE A 11 7.26 16.20 6.40
N LEU A 12 8.54 16.01 6.71
CA LEU A 12 8.99 15.57 8.03
C LEU A 12 8.60 16.56 9.14
N ASN A 13 8.82 17.85 8.91
CA ASN A 13 8.46 18.88 9.88
C ASN A 13 6.94 18.97 10.05
N GLY A 14 6.17 18.92 8.97
CA GLY A 14 4.71 18.88 9.03
C GLY A 14 4.17 17.68 9.81
N GLU A 15 4.75 16.49 9.61
CA GLU A 15 4.36 15.28 10.37
C GLU A 15 4.64 15.43 11.87
N ILE A 16 5.80 16.00 12.24
CA ILE A 16 6.20 16.15 13.64
C ILE A 16 5.34 17.22 14.34
N ASP A 17 5.07 18.33 13.66
CA ASP A 17 4.41 19.49 14.25
C ASP A 17 2.90 19.30 14.36
N LEU A 18 2.27 18.69 13.34
CA LEU A 18 0.84 18.44 13.33
C LEU A 18 0.48 17.13 14.04
N ASP A 19 1.43 16.20 14.15
CA ASP A 19 1.27 14.88 14.76
C ASP A 19 -0.08 14.22 14.43
N PRO A 20 -0.39 14.00 13.13
CA PRO A 20 -1.72 13.59 12.68
C PRO A 20 -2.13 12.20 13.19
N LYS A 21 -1.18 11.43 13.70
CA LYS A 21 -1.38 10.10 14.29
C LYS A 21 -1.27 10.11 15.82
N SER A 22 -1.09 11.27 16.43
CA SER A 22 -0.95 11.48 17.88
C SER A 22 0.13 10.58 18.50
N LYS A 23 1.25 10.40 17.81
CA LYS A 23 2.38 9.54 18.22
C LYS A 23 3.33 10.27 19.20
N GLY A 24 3.19 11.58 19.35
CA GLY A 24 3.92 12.41 20.29
C GLY A 24 5.36 12.73 19.85
N TYR A 25 5.62 12.81 18.54
CA TYR A 25 6.98 12.95 17.99
C TYR A 25 7.77 14.10 18.62
N ALA A 26 7.19 15.31 18.66
CA ALA A 26 7.85 16.51 19.17
C ALA A 26 8.35 16.34 20.63
N SER A 27 7.51 15.76 21.49
CA SER A 27 7.85 15.52 22.89
C SER A 27 9.01 14.52 23.07
N ARG A 28 9.11 13.54 22.16
CA ARG A 28 10.16 12.51 22.18
C ARG A 28 11.47 13.02 21.59
N LEU A 29 11.43 13.88 20.58
CA LEU A 29 12.64 14.42 19.96
C LEU A 29 13.57 15.14 20.94
N ALA A 30 13.01 15.85 21.93
CA ALA A 30 13.79 16.62 22.90
C ALA A 30 14.58 15.73 23.89
N ASN A 31 14.03 14.57 24.26
CA ASN A 31 14.56 13.77 25.38
C ASN A 31 14.96 12.34 24.99
N GLN A 32 14.37 11.80 23.92
CA GLN A 32 14.44 10.41 23.49
C GLN A 32 14.36 10.33 21.94
N PRO A 33 15.33 10.93 21.21
CA PRO A 33 15.30 10.96 19.74
C PRO A 33 15.24 9.55 19.13
N GLY A 34 15.89 8.55 19.74
CA GLY A 34 15.76 7.15 19.33
C GLY A 34 14.32 6.62 19.34
N HIS A 35 13.50 6.99 20.32
CA HIS A 35 12.08 6.61 20.31
C HIS A 35 11.28 7.30 19.20
N ALA A 36 11.65 8.52 18.82
CA ALA A 36 11.05 9.16 17.66
C ALA A 36 11.43 8.42 16.36
N VAL A 37 12.69 7.99 16.24
CA VAL A 37 13.14 7.12 15.14
C VAL A 37 12.31 5.84 15.07
N ASP A 38 12.10 5.17 16.20
CA ASP A 38 11.33 3.92 16.27
C ASP A 38 9.87 4.12 15.81
N LEU A 39 9.25 5.25 16.15
CA LEU A 39 7.89 5.56 15.73
C LEU A 39 7.77 5.79 14.21
N PHE A 40 8.81 6.35 13.59
CA PHE A 40 8.86 6.53 12.14
C PHE A 40 9.12 5.22 11.40
N ASN A 41 10.04 4.41 11.91
CA ASN A 41 10.52 3.19 11.24
C ASN A 41 9.70 1.94 11.59
N GLY A 42 8.88 1.98 12.65
CA GLY A 42 8.02 0.87 13.04
C GLY A 42 6.94 0.59 11.99
N TYR A 43 6.75 -0.69 11.65
CA TYR A 43 5.76 -1.18 10.68
C TYR A 43 4.33 -1.18 11.24
N THR A 44 3.85 -0.02 11.68
CA THR A 44 2.53 0.16 12.31
C THR A 44 1.45 0.63 11.35
N GLU A 45 1.81 0.99 10.12
CA GLU A 45 0.87 1.45 9.10
C GLU A 45 0.69 0.39 8.01
N LEU A 46 -0.29 0.63 7.12
CA LEU A 46 -0.48 -0.14 5.90
C LEU A 46 -0.31 0.77 4.69
N MET A 47 0.29 0.25 3.63
CA MET A 47 0.46 0.95 2.35
C MET A 47 0.35 -0.05 1.20
N HIS A 48 -0.14 0.40 0.05
CA HIS A 48 -0.06 -0.36 -1.19
C HIS A 48 1.41 -0.58 -1.56
N LYS A 49 1.83 -1.84 -1.61
CA LYS A 49 3.19 -2.23 -2.00
C LYS A 49 3.12 -3.24 -3.12
N GLU A 50 4.16 -3.26 -3.95
CA GLU A 50 4.29 -4.24 -5.03
C GLU A 50 4.12 -5.66 -4.49
N ARG A 51 3.19 -6.39 -5.11
CA ARG A 51 2.94 -7.79 -4.81
C ARG A 51 2.46 -8.49 -6.07
N LEU A 52 3.22 -9.49 -6.49
CA LEU A 52 2.88 -10.26 -7.66
C LEU A 52 1.86 -11.34 -7.30
N ILE A 53 0.73 -11.30 -8.00
CA ILE A 53 -0.37 -12.25 -7.87
C ILE A 53 -0.43 -13.08 -9.15
N THR A 54 -0.51 -14.39 -8.99
CA THR A 54 -0.69 -15.36 -10.05
C THR A 54 -1.98 -16.12 -9.83
N ASN A 55 -2.39 -16.90 -10.83
CA ASN A 55 -3.53 -17.81 -10.73
C ASN A 55 -3.43 -18.82 -9.58
N LEU A 56 -2.22 -19.10 -9.08
CA LEU A 56 -2.00 -20.02 -7.95
C LEU A 56 -1.86 -19.29 -6.61
N THR A 57 -1.28 -18.09 -6.58
CA THR A 57 -1.12 -17.35 -5.31
C THR A 57 -2.43 -16.75 -4.83
N LEU A 58 -3.33 -16.34 -5.74
CA LEU A 58 -4.64 -15.81 -5.38
C LEU A 58 -5.48 -16.80 -4.52
N PRO A 59 -5.74 -18.07 -4.94
CA PRO A 59 -6.46 -19.03 -4.12
C PRO A 59 -5.68 -19.48 -2.87
N SER A 60 -4.35 -19.40 -2.88
CA SER A 60 -3.53 -19.68 -1.69
C SER A 60 -3.76 -18.65 -0.58
N ILE A 61 -3.98 -17.38 -0.94
CA ILE A 61 -4.15 -16.28 0.03
C ILE A 61 -5.63 -16.11 0.43
N LEU A 62 -6.54 -16.15 -0.54
CA LEU A 62 -7.97 -15.84 -0.32
C LEU A 62 -8.85 -17.08 -0.11
N GLY A 63 -8.29 -18.28 -0.29
CA GLY A 63 -9.06 -19.50 -0.39
C GLY A 63 -9.71 -19.68 -1.77
N THR A 64 -9.99 -20.92 -2.13
CA THR A 64 -10.40 -21.29 -3.49
C THR A 64 -11.74 -20.67 -3.92
N SER A 65 -12.71 -20.56 -3.00
CA SER A 65 -14.04 -20.05 -3.32
C SER A 65 -14.01 -18.57 -3.70
N LEU A 66 -13.41 -17.74 -2.83
CA LEU A 66 -13.33 -16.29 -3.03
C LEU A 66 -12.45 -15.95 -4.23
N ALA A 67 -11.29 -16.61 -4.36
CA ALA A 67 -10.41 -16.44 -5.52
C ALA A 67 -11.08 -16.79 -6.85
N ARG A 68 -11.92 -17.84 -6.89
CA ARG A 68 -12.67 -18.21 -8.08
C ARG A 68 -13.68 -17.12 -8.44
N SER A 69 -14.45 -16.64 -7.46
CA SER A 69 -15.46 -15.60 -7.68
C SER A 69 -14.84 -14.32 -8.24
N ILE A 70 -13.78 -13.84 -7.59
CA ILE A 70 -13.00 -12.67 -8.03
C ILE A 70 -12.48 -12.87 -9.45
N ARG A 71 -11.84 -14.01 -9.73
CA ARG A 71 -11.26 -14.27 -11.05
C ARG A 71 -12.31 -14.29 -12.15
N THR A 72 -13.43 -14.97 -11.94
CA THR A 72 -14.54 -15.01 -12.91
C THR A 72 -15.04 -13.60 -13.25
N LYS A 73 -15.11 -12.71 -12.26
CA LYS A 73 -15.53 -11.32 -12.45
C LYS A 73 -14.48 -10.47 -13.18
N LEU A 74 -13.21 -10.62 -12.84
CA LEU A 74 -12.11 -9.97 -13.58
C LEU A 74 -12.10 -10.41 -15.04
N GLU A 75 -12.24 -11.71 -15.32
CA GLU A 75 -12.31 -12.25 -16.68
C GLU A 75 -13.53 -11.74 -17.46
N ALA A 76 -14.68 -11.56 -16.80
CA ALA A 76 -15.88 -11.00 -17.42
C ALA A 76 -15.71 -9.51 -17.78
N LEU A 77 -14.93 -8.76 -17.00
CA LEU A 77 -14.68 -7.33 -17.21
C LEU A 77 -13.51 -7.04 -18.14
N ALA A 78 -12.55 -7.97 -18.28
CA ALA A 78 -11.38 -7.83 -19.13
C ALA A 78 -11.68 -7.36 -20.58
N PRO A 79 -12.75 -7.80 -21.27
CA PRO A 79 -13.06 -7.29 -22.61
C PRO A 79 -13.44 -5.80 -22.67
N THR A 80 -13.78 -5.20 -21.53
CA THR A 80 -14.30 -3.82 -21.42
C THR A 80 -13.33 -2.84 -20.78
N ASP A 81 -12.28 -3.33 -20.12
CA ASP A 81 -11.28 -2.52 -19.43
C ASP A 81 -9.88 -3.08 -19.68
N ILE A 82 -9.02 -2.25 -20.28
CA ILE A 82 -7.67 -2.65 -20.67
C ILE A 82 -6.76 -2.95 -19.46
N VAL A 83 -6.95 -2.25 -18.34
CA VAL A 83 -6.16 -2.46 -17.13
C VAL A 83 -6.53 -3.81 -16.51
N ILE A 84 -7.82 -4.15 -16.49
CA ILE A 84 -8.29 -5.48 -16.05
C ILE A 84 -7.77 -6.57 -16.99
N ALA A 85 -7.83 -6.35 -18.31
CA ALA A 85 -7.32 -7.30 -19.29
C ALA A 85 -5.83 -7.61 -19.08
N ASP A 86 -5.02 -6.57 -18.95
CA ASP A 86 -3.58 -6.68 -18.74
C ASP A 86 -3.28 -7.37 -17.40
N PHE A 87 -4.01 -7.04 -16.34
CA PHE A 87 -3.86 -7.67 -15.04
C PHE A 87 -4.20 -9.17 -15.08
N VAL A 88 -5.33 -9.55 -15.69
CA VAL A 88 -5.74 -10.95 -15.87
C VAL A 88 -4.72 -11.72 -16.70
N HIS A 89 -4.22 -11.12 -17.79
CA HIS A 89 -3.17 -11.70 -18.61
C HIS A 89 -1.86 -11.91 -17.82
N ALA A 90 -1.46 -10.91 -17.04
CA ALA A 90 -0.27 -10.97 -16.21
C ALA A 90 -0.38 -12.02 -15.09
N MET A 91 -1.56 -12.21 -14.48
CA MET A 91 -1.80 -13.28 -13.50
C MET A 91 -1.58 -14.70 -14.06
N GLY A 92 -1.79 -14.87 -15.37
CA GLY A 92 -1.51 -16.11 -16.10
C GLY A 92 -0.06 -16.29 -16.50
N SER A 93 0.78 -15.26 -16.34
CA SER A 93 2.17 -15.23 -16.80
C SER A 93 3.15 -15.20 -15.61
N GLN A 94 4.41 -15.52 -15.87
CA GLN A 94 5.50 -15.25 -14.92
C GLN A 94 6.05 -13.84 -15.19
N PRO A 95 6.25 -12.99 -14.16
CA PRO A 95 6.25 -13.32 -12.74
C PRO A 95 4.90 -13.13 -12.01
N GLY A 96 3.86 -12.67 -12.71
CA GLY A 96 2.50 -12.43 -12.19
C GLY A 96 2.01 -11.00 -12.45
N GLY A 97 0.76 -10.72 -12.09
CA GLY A 97 0.20 -9.37 -12.10
C GLY A 97 0.52 -8.62 -10.81
N ASN A 98 1.08 -7.40 -10.91
CA ASN A 98 1.36 -6.58 -9.74
C ASN A 98 0.09 -5.90 -9.23
N ILE A 99 -0.47 -6.41 -8.13
CA ILE A 99 -1.69 -5.84 -7.53
C ILE A 99 -1.43 -4.55 -6.73
N GLY A 100 -0.16 -4.27 -6.42
CA GLY A 100 0.27 -3.04 -5.78
C GLY A 100 0.62 -1.91 -6.74
N ASP A 101 0.55 -2.15 -8.06
CA ASP A 101 0.78 -1.11 -9.06
C ASP A 101 -0.27 0.00 -8.92
N PRO A 102 0.09 1.29 -9.04
CA PRO A 102 -0.87 2.40 -8.91
C PRO A 102 -2.10 2.26 -9.81
N LYS A 103 -1.96 1.71 -11.03
CA LYS A 103 -3.08 1.49 -11.95
C LYS A 103 -3.94 0.30 -11.53
N ALA A 104 -3.34 -0.76 -10.99
CA ALA A 104 -4.09 -1.87 -10.40
C ALA A 104 -4.87 -1.42 -9.15
N VAL A 105 -4.29 -0.55 -8.32
CA VAL A 105 -4.96 0.04 -7.15
C VAL A 105 -6.14 0.94 -7.57
N GLU A 106 -5.95 1.78 -8.59
CA GLU A 106 -7.01 2.61 -9.17
C GLU A 106 -8.16 1.73 -9.71
N MET A 107 -7.82 0.68 -10.46
CA MET A 107 -8.78 -0.32 -10.96
C MET A 107 -9.59 -0.95 -9.82
N ILE A 108 -8.96 -1.41 -8.74
CA ILE A 108 -9.67 -1.99 -7.59
C ILE A 108 -10.64 -0.96 -6.97
N GLY A 109 -10.23 0.30 -6.90
CA GLY A 109 -11.09 1.40 -6.44
C GLY A 109 -12.35 1.54 -7.30
N ILE A 110 -12.22 1.43 -8.62
CA ILE A 110 -13.35 1.46 -9.57
C ILE A 110 -14.23 0.22 -9.43
N LEU A 111 -13.64 -0.98 -9.26
CA LEU A 111 -14.42 -2.21 -9.07
C LEU A 111 -15.36 -2.13 -7.86
N ARG A 112 -14.95 -1.40 -6.80
CA ARG A 112 -15.78 -1.16 -5.62
C ARG A 112 -16.99 -0.26 -5.87
N THR A 113 -16.97 0.58 -6.91
CA THR A 113 -18.08 1.51 -7.22
C THR A 113 -19.10 0.96 -8.20
N ILE A 114 -18.79 -0.14 -8.91
CA ILE A 114 -19.70 -0.80 -9.88
C ILE A 114 -20.89 -1.51 -9.17
N GLY A 115 -20.84 -1.67 -7.84
CA GLY A 115 -21.93 -2.20 -7.01
C GLY A 115 -22.11 -3.73 -7.14
N GLU A 116 -23.20 -4.26 -6.56
CA GLU A 116 -23.47 -5.71 -6.43
C GLU A 116 -23.49 -6.48 -7.76
N ASN A 117 -23.66 -5.78 -8.90
CA ASN A 117 -23.64 -6.37 -10.24
C ASN A 117 -22.22 -6.69 -10.74
N GLY A 118 -21.18 -6.12 -10.10
CA GLY A 118 -19.77 -6.34 -10.42
C GLY A 118 -19.07 -7.11 -9.30
N PHE A 119 -18.71 -6.42 -8.22
CA PHE A 119 -18.01 -6.98 -7.06
C PHE A 119 -18.83 -6.78 -5.79
N THR A 120 -18.88 -7.80 -4.94
CA THR A 120 -19.35 -7.65 -3.56
C THR A 120 -18.33 -6.85 -2.75
N SER A 121 -18.76 -6.23 -1.65
CA SER A 121 -17.86 -5.51 -0.75
C SER A 121 -16.73 -6.42 -0.24
N GLU A 122 -17.03 -7.66 0.11
CA GLU A 122 -16.03 -8.64 0.56
C GLU A 122 -14.96 -8.92 -0.51
N GLU A 123 -15.35 -9.09 -1.77
CA GLU A 123 -14.41 -9.34 -2.86
C GLU A 123 -13.54 -8.12 -3.17
N ALA A 124 -14.14 -6.92 -3.16
CA ALA A 124 -13.41 -5.68 -3.36
C ALA A 124 -12.41 -5.43 -2.21
N ASP A 125 -12.83 -5.61 -0.97
CA ASP A 125 -11.98 -5.46 0.20
C ASP A 125 -10.86 -6.51 0.22
N ALA A 126 -11.13 -7.74 -0.22
CA ALA A 126 -10.12 -8.78 -0.37
C ALA A 126 -9.06 -8.40 -1.41
N LEU A 127 -9.45 -7.86 -2.57
CA LEU A 127 -8.51 -7.37 -3.58
C LEU A 127 -7.66 -6.20 -3.07
N VAL A 128 -8.27 -5.24 -2.37
CA VAL A 128 -7.53 -4.14 -1.72
C VAL A 128 -6.52 -4.70 -0.72
N ALA A 129 -6.96 -5.61 0.16
CA ALA A 129 -6.13 -6.19 1.20
C ALA A 129 -4.91 -6.96 0.66
N LEU A 130 -4.99 -7.52 -0.55
CA LEU A 130 -3.83 -8.18 -1.17
C LEU A 130 -2.66 -7.23 -1.40
N SER A 131 -2.94 -5.97 -1.75
CA SER A 131 -1.95 -4.94 -2.04
C SER A 131 -1.47 -4.19 -0.79
N LEU A 132 -2.27 -4.16 0.28
CA LEU A 132 -1.92 -3.52 1.54
C LEU A 132 -0.96 -4.40 2.34
N LEU A 133 0.27 -3.92 2.51
CA LEU A 133 1.29 -4.59 3.30
C LEU A 133 1.77 -3.68 4.46
N PRO A 134 2.30 -4.26 5.55
CA PRO A 134 2.90 -3.49 6.63
C PRO A 134 3.94 -2.51 6.12
N ALA A 135 3.82 -1.26 6.58
CA ALA A 135 4.67 -0.15 6.18
C ALA A 135 5.05 0.68 7.40
N SER A 136 6.26 1.23 7.36
CA SER A 136 6.68 2.24 8.31
C SER A 136 6.01 3.58 8.01
N ARG A 137 5.93 4.47 9.00
CA ARG A 137 5.43 5.81 8.74
C ARG A 137 6.35 6.59 7.81
N ALA A 138 7.67 6.36 7.90
CA ALA A 138 8.64 6.92 6.98
C ALA A 138 8.35 6.51 5.52
N GLU A 139 8.07 5.22 5.27
CA GLU A 139 7.69 4.73 3.93
C GLU A 139 6.42 5.41 3.42
N VAL A 140 5.38 5.50 4.26
CA VAL A 140 4.10 6.15 3.89
C VAL A 140 4.29 7.62 3.49
N LEU A 141 5.26 8.30 4.10
CA LEU A 141 5.57 9.71 3.83
C LEU A 141 6.58 9.91 2.69
N GLY A 142 7.07 8.84 2.06
CA GLY A 142 8.13 8.94 1.04
C GLY A 142 9.47 9.41 1.61
N LEU A 143 9.69 9.18 2.91
CA LEU A 143 10.93 9.49 3.61
C LEU A 143 11.88 8.28 3.60
N PRO A 144 13.20 8.49 3.61
CA PRO A 144 14.15 7.41 3.81
C PRO A 144 14.01 6.82 5.21
N TYR A 145 14.71 5.70 5.46
CA TYR A 145 14.85 5.17 6.81
C TYR A 145 15.35 6.25 7.76
N MET A 146 14.61 6.51 8.82
CA MET A 146 14.87 7.63 9.72
C MET A 146 16.04 7.30 10.65
N THR A 147 16.89 8.29 10.89
CA THR A 147 17.98 8.22 11.86
C THR A 147 17.90 9.42 12.79
N GLU A 148 18.56 9.36 13.94
CA GLU A 148 18.63 10.52 14.83
C GLU A 148 19.28 11.73 14.16
N GLU A 149 20.26 11.50 13.29
CA GLU A 149 20.93 12.55 12.51
C GLU A 149 19.94 13.27 11.59
N ILE A 150 19.13 12.54 10.83
CA ILE A 150 18.10 13.12 9.96
C ILE A 150 17.09 13.96 10.78
N LEU A 151 16.71 13.47 11.97
CA LEU A 151 15.77 14.18 12.85
C LEU A 151 16.38 15.44 13.49
N ARG A 152 17.71 15.51 13.62
CA ARG A 152 18.44 16.69 14.13
C ARG A 152 18.73 17.71 13.03
N ASP A 153 18.91 17.27 11.79
CA ASP A 153 19.24 18.10 10.61
C ASP A 153 18.01 18.55 9.79
N ARG A 154 16.80 18.35 10.33
CA ARG A 154 15.52 18.68 9.68
C ARG A 154 15.24 20.17 9.53
#